data_AF-A0A9P5X0R5-F1
#
_entry.id   AF-A0A9P5X0R5-F1
#
_cell.length_a   1.000
_cell.length_b   1.000
_cell.length_c   1.000
_cell.angle_alpha   90.00
_cell.angle_beta   90.00
_cell.angle_gamma   90.00
#
_symmetry.space_group_name_H-M   'P 1'
#
loop_
_entity.id
_entity.type
_entity.pdbx_description
1 polymer ?
#
loop_
_entity_poly.entity_id
_entity_poly.type
_entity_poly.pdbx_seq_one_letter_code
_entity_poly.pdbx_strand_id
1 'polypeptide(L)'
;MLEYPTPADDKLETYQYIGFASFTALIWDHIDTFADEVEYIWKGRKGPFIYLFFFNRYFTPLGFIINLHAYLSPSCCARFVKYEGCTVALAVEVSGLMMLLRIRAIYSNQIWITALLSTILAIETGVNIWLISHAGPVIHSPLSGVRACSMVFDHTKSYSSVLASSSAWIPLLYDTIIFVLTLYKTVPPIRRAEASYIIKRLLEDGLLYYR
;
A
#
# COMPACT_ATOMS: atom_id res chain seq x y z
N MET A 1 -29.91 33.68 -4.33
CA MET A 1 -30.11 32.46 -5.14
C MET A 1 -29.16 31.44 -4.53
N LEU A 2 -29.67 30.53 -3.70
CA LEU A 2 -28.84 29.51 -3.05
C LEU A 2 -28.55 28.46 -4.11
N GLU A 3 -27.30 28.37 -4.56
CA GLU A 3 -26.82 27.25 -5.38
C GLU A 3 -26.97 25.98 -4.55
N TYR A 4 -27.94 25.14 -4.93
CA TYR A 4 -28.11 23.82 -4.32
C TYR A 4 -26.91 22.96 -4.77
N PRO A 5 -26.13 22.34 -3.87
CA PRO A 5 -25.02 21.48 -4.27
C PRO A 5 -25.56 20.35 -5.15
N THR A 6 -24.90 20.07 -6.26
CA THR A 6 -25.28 18.91 -7.07
C THR A 6 -24.86 17.63 -6.32
N PRO A 7 -25.51 16.49 -6.52
CA PRO A 7 -25.15 15.22 -5.86
C PRO A 7 -23.69 14.77 -6.08
N ALA A 8 -22.98 15.39 -7.03
CA ALA A 8 -21.58 15.15 -7.29
C ALA A 8 -20.64 16.06 -6.46
N ASP A 9 -21.10 17.24 -6.07
CA ASP A 9 -20.34 18.16 -5.21
C ASP A 9 -20.22 17.59 -3.79
N ASP A 10 -21.32 17.06 -3.23
CA ASP A 10 -21.35 16.39 -1.91
C ASP A 10 -20.36 15.21 -1.83
N LYS A 11 -20.23 14.46 -2.93
CA LYS A 11 -19.30 13.33 -3.01
C LYS A 11 -17.86 13.80 -3.01
N LEU A 12 -17.55 14.86 -3.76
CA LEU A 12 -16.19 15.40 -3.85
C LEU A 12 -15.70 15.92 -2.50
N GLU A 13 -16.54 16.66 -1.77
CA GLU A 13 -16.20 17.13 -0.43
C GLU A 13 -15.94 15.97 0.54
N THR A 14 -16.78 14.93 0.49
CA THR A 14 -16.58 13.72 1.32
C THR A 14 -15.24 13.06 1.05
N TYR A 15 -14.83 12.91 -0.22
CA TYR A 15 -13.51 12.36 -0.57
C TYR A 15 -12.37 13.23 -0.08
N GLN A 16 -12.51 14.56 -0.12
CA GLN A 16 -11.51 15.48 0.40
C GLN A 16 -11.37 15.33 1.92
N TYR A 17 -12.46 15.34 2.68
CA TYR A 17 -12.42 15.15 4.14
C TYR A 17 -11.79 13.81 4.53
N ILE A 18 -12.16 12.72 3.86
CA ILE A 18 -11.58 11.39 4.11
C ILE A 18 -10.08 11.40 3.77
N GLY A 19 -9.69 12.06 2.68
CA GLY A 19 -8.29 12.20 2.27
C GLY A 19 -7.44 12.92 3.32
N PHE A 20 -7.91 14.08 3.80
CA PHE A 20 -7.24 14.84 4.87
C PHE A 20 -7.19 14.07 6.20
N ALA A 21 -8.28 13.39 6.58
CA ALA A 21 -8.32 12.57 7.79
C ALA A 21 -7.32 11.41 7.71
N SER A 22 -7.28 10.71 6.58
CA SER A 22 -6.34 9.61 6.33
C SER A 22 -4.89 10.09 6.34
N PHE A 23 -4.60 11.23 5.73
CA PHE A 23 -3.27 11.84 5.75
C PHE A 23 -2.82 12.24 7.16
N THR A 24 -3.74 12.82 7.93
CA THR A 24 -3.48 13.22 9.32
C THR A 24 -3.16 11.99 10.18
N ALA A 25 -3.95 10.92 10.04
CA ALA A 25 -3.69 9.66 10.73
C ALA A 25 -2.33 9.06 10.33
N LEU A 26 -1.98 9.12 9.03
CA LEU A 26 -0.70 8.63 8.53
C LEU A 26 0.49 9.43 9.07
N ILE A 27 0.39 10.77 9.16
CA ILE A 27 1.41 11.60 9.80
C ILE A 27 1.50 11.30 11.29
N TRP A 28 0.35 11.13 11.96
CA TRP A 28 0.31 10.85 13.39
C TRP A 28 1.07 9.56 13.72
N ASP A 29 0.83 8.48 12.96
CA ASP A 29 1.55 7.21 13.07
C ASP A 29 3.07 7.39 12.86
N HIS A 30 3.47 8.26 11.92
CA HIS A 30 4.88 8.58 11.69
C HIS A 30 5.53 9.25 12.89
N ILE A 31 4.85 10.23 13.51
CA ILE A 31 5.36 10.99 14.65
C ILE A 31 5.52 10.06 15.85
N ASP A 32 4.51 9.24 16.14
CA ASP A 32 4.50 8.35 17.28
C ASP A 32 5.65 7.34 17.22
N THR A 33 5.84 6.71 16.05
CA THR A 33 6.86 5.69 15.86
C THR A 33 8.25 6.24 15.49
N PHE A 34 8.43 7.57 15.43
CA PHE A 34 9.71 8.19 15.03
C PHE A 34 10.78 8.05 16.12
N ALA A 35 10.41 8.17 17.39
CA ALA A 35 11.36 8.05 18.49
C ALA A 35 12.03 6.66 18.50
N ASP A 36 11.23 5.62 18.37
CA ASP A 36 11.69 4.24 18.27
C ASP A 36 12.51 4.00 17.00
N GLU A 37 12.12 4.62 15.87
CA GLU A 37 12.86 4.53 14.62
C GLU A 37 14.29 5.07 14.76
N VAL A 38 14.45 6.25 15.37
CA VAL A 38 15.77 6.86 15.61
C VAL A 38 16.62 5.99 16.53
N GLU A 39 16.01 5.39 17.55
CA GLU A 39 16.73 4.54 18.50
C GLU A 39 17.18 3.21 17.88
N TYR A 40 16.28 2.50 17.20
CA TYR A 40 16.54 1.13 16.75
C TYR A 40 17.02 1.03 15.31
N ILE A 41 16.54 1.89 14.41
CA ILE A 41 16.84 1.78 12.97
C ILE A 41 18.02 2.66 12.59
N TRP A 42 18.07 3.92 13.07
CA TRP A 42 19.12 4.86 12.67
C TRP A 42 20.47 4.55 13.31
N LYS A 43 20.47 4.13 14.59
CA LYS A 43 21.68 3.70 15.31
C LYS A 43 22.07 2.24 15.04
N GLY A 44 21.18 1.47 14.39
CA GLY A 44 21.38 0.06 14.10
C GLY A 44 22.29 -0.23 12.91
N ARG A 45 22.45 -1.51 12.58
CA ARG A 45 23.32 -1.98 11.49
C ARG A 45 22.62 -1.80 10.13
N LYS A 46 23.13 -0.87 9.31
CA LYS A 46 22.55 -0.46 8.02
C LYS A 46 22.65 -1.57 6.95
N GLY A 47 21.63 -2.43 6.89
CA GLY A 47 21.46 -3.41 5.81
C GLY A 47 20.51 -2.92 4.70
N PRO A 48 20.46 -3.62 3.54
CA PRO A 48 19.56 -3.28 2.43
C PRO A 48 18.08 -3.27 2.84
N PHE A 49 17.68 -4.11 3.80
CA PHE A 49 16.34 -4.15 4.36
C PHE A 49 15.91 -2.82 5.00
N ILE A 50 16.83 -2.10 5.65
CA ILE A 50 16.55 -0.82 6.31
C ILE A 50 16.27 0.28 5.28
N TYR A 51 16.98 0.29 4.16
CA TYR A 51 16.70 1.24 3.07
C TYR A 51 15.36 0.98 2.40
N LEU A 52 14.97 -0.28 2.20
CA LEU A 52 13.62 -0.62 1.70
C LEU A 52 12.54 -0.17 2.70
N PHE A 53 12.78 -0.37 3.99
CA PHE A 53 11.87 0.08 5.04
C PHE A 53 11.69 1.61 5.01
N PHE A 54 12.79 2.37 4.96
CA PHE A 54 12.71 3.82 4.84
C PHE A 54 12.01 4.26 3.55
N PHE A 55 12.27 3.59 2.43
CA PHE A 55 11.57 3.89 1.19
C PHE A 55 10.06 3.69 1.37
N ASN A 56 9.61 2.52 1.82
CA ASN A 56 8.17 2.26 2.03
C ASN A 56 7.52 3.27 2.98
N ARG A 57 8.20 3.58 4.09
CA ARG A 57 7.72 4.50 5.12
C ARG A 57 7.58 5.93 4.62
N TYR A 58 8.62 6.50 3.99
CA TYR A 58 8.63 7.91 3.60
C TYR A 58 8.07 8.16 2.18
N PHE A 59 8.06 7.16 1.29
CA PHE A 59 7.54 7.32 -0.07
C PHE A 59 6.02 7.45 -0.10
N THR A 60 5.31 6.67 0.74
CA THR A 60 3.84 6.67 0.82
C THR A 60 3.25 8.05 1.20
N PRO A 61 3.69 8.73 2.28
CA PRO A 61 3.22 10.09 2.58
C PRO A 61 3.56 11.11 1.49
N LEU A 62 4.74 11.01 0.86
CA LEU A 62 5.12 11.89 -0.25
C LEU A 62 4.18 11.73 -1.45
N GLY A 63 3.85 10.48 -1.80
CA GLY A 63 2.85 10.19 -2.83
C GLY A 63 1.49 10.79 -2.51
N PHE A 64 1.06 10.71 -1.24
CA PHE A 64 -0.22 11.25 -0.78
C PHE A 64 -0.27 12.79 -0.85
N ILE A 65 0.82 13.48 -0.51
CA ILE A 65 0.92 14.95 -0.63
C ILE A 65 0.71 15.40 -2.08
N ILE A 66 1.35 14.70 -3.03
CA ILE A 66 1.25 15.02 -4.45
C ILE A 66 -0.17 14.72 -4.96
N ASN A 67 -0.78 13.66 -4.46
CA ASN A 67 -2.15 13.29 -4.76
C ASN A 67 -3.15 14.35 -4.29
N LEU A 68 -2.99 14.84 -3.04
CA LEU A 68 -3.78 15.92 -2.47
C LEU A 68 -3.62 17.24 -3.26
N HIS A 69 -2.41 17.59 -3.65
CA HIS A 69 -2.14 18.78 -4.46
C HIS A 69 -2.84 18.72 -5.83
N ALA A 70 -2.86 17.54 -6.47
CA ALA A 70 -3.51 17.37 -7.76
C ALA A 70 -5.04 17.40 -7.68
N TYR A 71 -5.63 16.92 -6.58
CA TYR A 71 -7.07 17.10 -6.31
C TYR A 71 -7.47 18.59 -6.24
N LEU A 72 -6.54 19.46 -5.82
CA LEU A 72 -6.75 20.91 -5.74
C LEU A 72 -6.49 21.64 -7.07
N SER A 73 -5.78 21.02 -8.04
CA SER A 73 -5.39 21.66 -9.31
C SER A 73 -5.69 20.76 -10.53
N PRO A 74 -6.84 20.94 -11.20
CA PRO A 74 -7.32 20.04 -12.27
C PRO A 74 -6.63 20.21 -13.63
N SER A 75 -5.52 20.95 -13.71
CA SER A 75 -4.93 21.38 -14.98
C SER A 75 -4.16 20.29 -15.76
N CYS A 76 -3.87 19.12 -15.15
CA CYS A 76 -3.05 18.06 -15.77
C CYS A 76 -3.55 16.63 -15.46
N CYS A 77 -4.83 16.37 -15.74
CA CYS A 77 -5.52 15.13 -15.40
C CYS A 77 -4.88 13.84 -15.98
N ALA A 78 -4.45 13.85 -17.25
CA ALA A 78 -3.89 12.68 -17.94
C ALA A 78 -2.54 12.20 -17.35
N ARG A 79 -1.68 13.14 -16.99
CA ARG A 79 -0.34 12.84 -16.46
C ARG A 79 -0.40 12.46 -14.99
N PHE A 80 -1.34 13.07 -14.27
CA PHE A 80 -1.58 12.79 -12.85
C PHE A 80 -2.08 11.37 -12.61
N VAL A 81 -3.05 10.90 -13.41
CA VAL A 81 -3.62 9.55 -13.29
C VAL A 81 -2.53 8.47 -13.45
N LYS A 82 -1.61 8.64 -14.41
CA LYS A 82 -0.48 7.71 -14.58
C LYS A 82 0.50 7.78 -13.40
N TYR A 83 0.76 8.99 -12.88
CA TYR A 83 1.62 9.19 -11.71
C TYR A 83 1.06 8.49 -10.47
N GLU A 84 -0.25 8.63 -10.23
CA GLU A 84 -0.93 7.98 -9.11
C GLU A 84 -0.80 6.46 -9.21
N GLY A 85 -1.13 5.87 -10.38
CA GLY A 85 -0.99 4.43 -10.61
C GLY A 85 0.44 3.92 -10.41
N CYS A 86 1.44 4.64 -10.95
CA CYS A 86 2.85 4.28 -10.75
C CYS A 86 3.26 4.35 -9.27
N THR A 87 2.81 5.37 -8.54
CA THR A 87 3.16 5.57 -7.13
C THR A 87 2.57 4.46 -6.26
N VAL A 88 1.30 4.11 -6.48
CA VAL A 88 0.65 3.00 -5.77
C VAL A 88 1.31 1.67 -6.10
N ALA A 89 1.58 1.39 -7.38
CA ALA A 89 2.27 0.17 -7.80
C ALA A 89 3.65 0.05 -7.14
N LEU A 90 4.44 1.12 -7.13
CA LEU A 90 5.75 1.13 -6.45
C LEU A 90 5.63 0.87 -4.94
N ALA A 91 4.63 1.43 -4.27
CA ALA A 91 4.41 1.21 -2.84
C ALA A 91 4.07 -0.27 -2.54
N VAL A 92 3.17 -0.86 -3.33
CA VAL A 92 2.79 -2.28 -3.22
C VAL A 92 3.99 -3.18 -3.49
N GLU A 93 4.75 -2.93 -4.56
CA GLU A 93 5.94 -3.73 -4.91
C GLU A 93 7.00 -3.71 -3.81
N VAL A 94 7.29 -2.54 -3.23
CA VAL A 94 8.26 -2.44 -2.14
C VAL A 94 7.77 -3.17 -0.90
N SER A 95 6.47 -3.07 -0.57
CA SER A 95 5.87 -3.83 0.53
C SER A 95 6.00 -5.35 0.30
N GLY A 96 5.68 -5.81 -0.91
CA GLY A 96 5.81 -7.21 -1.30
C GLY A 96 7.25 -7.72 -1.20
N LEU A 97 8.22 -6.93 -1.66
CA LEU A 97 9.65 -7.24 -1.51
C LEU A 97 10.09 -7.34 -0.05
N MET A 98 9.62 -6.43 0.81
CA MET A 98 9.91 -6.49 2.24
C MET A 98 9.37 -7.77 2.88
N MET A 99 8.15 -8.17 2.51
CA MET A 99 7.53 -9.40 3.00
C MET A 99 8.23 -10.66 2.46
N LEU A 100 8.68 -10.64 1.20
CA LEU A 100 9.50 -11.71 0.62
C LEU A 100 10.83 -11.89 1.36
N LEU A 101 11.51 -10.78 1.69
CA LEU A 101 12.76 -10.82 2.46
C LEU A 101 12.52 -11.40 3.86
N ARG A 102 11.40 -11.08 4.50
CA ARG A 102 11.01 -11.68 5.80
C ARG A 102 10.81 -13.19 5.67
N ILE A 103 10.11 -13.66 4.64
CA ILE A 103 9.94 -15.11 4.41
C ILE A 103 11.28 -15.79 4.13
N ARG A 104 12.15 -15.20 3.31
CA ARG A 104 13.47 -15.75 3.03
C ARG A 104 14.31 -15.93 4.30
N ALA A 105 14.18 -15.03 5.27
CA ALA A 105 14.85 -15.15 6.56
C ALA A 105 14.29 -16.31 7.41
N ILE A 106 12.96 -16.49 7.43
CA ILE A 106 12.29 -17.58 8.18
C ILE A 106 12.53 -18.95 7.52
N TYR A 107 12.53 -18.99 6.19
CA TYR A 107 12.67 -20.19 5.37
C TYR A 107 14.05 -20.27 4.69
N SER A 108 15.13 -20.03 5.45
CA SER A 108 16.50 -19.97 4.94
C SER A 108 16.93 -21.22 4.16
N ASN A 109 16.39 -22.40 4.50
CA ASN A 109 16.73 -23.67 3.87
C ASN A 109 15.75 -24.10 2.75
N GLN A 110 14.65 -23.39 2.52
CA GLN A 110 13.60 -23.77 1.56
C GLN A 110 13.49 -22.73 0.44
N ILE A 111 14.55 -22.62 -0.36
CA ILE A 111 14.65 -21.61 -1.42
C ILE A 111 13.55 -21.72 -2.48
N TRP A 112 12.97 -22.91 -2.66
CA TRP A 112 11.83 -23.14 -3.55
C TRP A 112 10.60 -22.29 -3.19
N ILE A 113 10.33 -22.09 -1.90
CA ILE A 113 9.20 -21.24 -1.46
C ILE A 113 9.50 -19.78 -1.79
N THR A 114 10.73 -19.33 -1.54
CA THR A 114 11.14 -17.97 -1.90
C THR A 114 11.11 -17.76 -3.42
N ALA A 115 11.52 -18.75 -4.20
CA ALA A 115 11.46 -18.72 -5.66
C ALA A 115 10.01 -18.62 -6.14
N LEU A 116 9.10 -19.46 -5.61
CA LEU A 116 7.67 -19.40 -5.92
C LEU A 116 7.07 -18.03 -5.62
N LEU A 117 7.30 -17.49 -4.41
CA LEU A 117 6.80 -16.16 -4.04
C LEU A 117 7.41 -15.05 -4.91
N SER A 118 8.70 -15.14 -5.24
CA SER A 118 9.32 -14.18 -6.16
C SER A 118 8.72 -14.23 -7.57
N THR A 119 8.35 -15.41 -8.06
CA THR A 119 7.68 -15.54 -9.36
C THR A 119 6.28 -14.95 -9.35
N ILE A 120 5.52 -15.14 -8.27
CA ILE A 120 4.19 -14.53 -8.12
C ILE A 120 4.29 -13.01 -8.12
N LEU A 121 5.23 -12.46 -7.35
CA LEU A 121 5.48 -11.02 -7.30
C LEU A 121 5.87 -10.46 -8.69
N ALA A 122 6.76 -11.14 -9.42
CA ALA A 122 7.13 -10.71 -10.77
C ALA A 122 5.96 -10.73 -11.77
N ILE A 123 5.05 -11.70 -11.64
CA ILE A 123 3.81 -11.76 -12.45
C ILE A 123 2.91 -10.57 -12.11
N GLU A 124 2.74 -10.27 -10.82
CA GLU A 124 1.98 -9.12 -10.35
C GLU A 124 2.55 -7.81 -10.92
N THR A 125 3.87 -7.61 -10.84
CA THR A 125 4.53 -6.43 -11.42
C THR A 125 4.27 -6.32 -12.91
N GLY A 126 4.37 -7.43 -13.64
CA GLY A 126 4.12 -7.48 -15.08
C GLY A 126 2.69 -7.07 -15.43
N VAL A 127 1.71 -7.57 -14.67
CA VAL A 127 0.30 -7.20 -14.83
C VAL A 127 0.06 -5.72 -14.53
N ASN A 128 0.64 -5.20 -13.44
CA ASN A 128 0.56 -3.78 -13.08
C ASN A 128 1.17 -2.86 -14.15
N ILE A 129 2.35 -3.19 -14.68
CA ILE A 129 3.00 -2.42 -15.76
C ILE A 129 2.12 -2.43 -17.02
N TRP A 130 1.56 -3.58 -17.37
CA TRP A 130 0.68 -3.70 -18.53
C TRP A 130 -0.60 -2.86 -18.38
N LEU A 131 -1.22 -2.89 -17.19
CA LEU A 131 -2.40 -2.08 -16.85
C LEU A 131 -2.10 -0.58 -16.94
N ILE A 132 -1.02 -0.11 -16.32
CA ILE A 132 -0.64 1.31 -16.31
C ILE A 132 -0.30 1.80 -17.72
N SER A 133 0.33 0.96 -18.55
CA SER A 133 0.68 1.30 -19.94
C SER A 133 -0.56 1.56 -20.81
N HIS A 134 -1.69 0.90 -20.50
CA HIS A 134 -2.96 1.04 -21.20
C HIS A 134 -3.98 1.92 -20.44
N ALA A 135 -3.56 2.58 -19.36
CA ALA A 135 -4.41 3.48 -18.59
C ALA A 135 -4.55 4.85 -19.30
N GLY A 136 -5.80 5.29 -19.46
CA GLY A 136 -6.17 6.59 -20.01
C GLY A 136 -6.98 7.42 -19.01
N PRO A 137 -6.98 8.76 -19.14
CA PRO A 137 -7.86 9.62 -18.35
C PRO A 137 -9.31 9.54 -18.87
N VAL A 138 -10.29 9.54 -17.97
CA VAL A 138 -11.68 9.82 -18.34
C VAL A 138 -11.83 11.30 -18.65
N ILE A 139 -12.18 11.61 -19.89
CA ILE A 139 -12.56 12.97 -20.28
C ILE A 139 -14.01 13.17 -19.84
N HIS A 140 -14.22 13.83 -18.70
CA HIS A 140 -15.54 14.26 -18.28
C HIS A 140 -15.95 15.53 -19.05
N SER A 141 -17.17 15.57 -19.57
CA SER A 141 -17.71 16.77 -20.23
C SER A 141 -17.77 17.92 -19.21
N PRO A 142 -17.33 19.15 -19.57
CA PRO A 142 -17.35 20.30 -18.66
C PRO A 142 -18.76 20.71 -18.18
N LEU A 143 -19.82 20.18 -18.79
CA LEU A 143 -21.21 20.35 -18.34
C LEU A 143 -21.59 19.53 -17.10
N SER A 144 -20.76 18.57 -16.69
CA SER A 144 -21.10 17.60 -15.64
C SER A 144 -20.84 18.13 -14.22
N GLY A 145 -20.19 19.29 -14.06
CA GLY A 145 -19.78 19.84 -12.75
C GLY A 145 -18.66 19.05 -12.04
N VAL A 146 -18.47 17.76 -12.39
CA VAL A 146 -17.50 16.87 -11.76
C VAL A 146 -16.09 17.08 -12.32
N ARG A 147 -15.23 17.71 -11.52
CA ARG A 147 -13.78 17.79 -11.77
C ARG A 147 -13.06 16.64 -11.05
N ALA A 148 -13.29 15.41 -11.49
CA ALA A 148 -12.61 14.22 -10.96
C ALA A 148 -11.74 13.56 -12.02
N CYS A 149 -10.46 13.33 -11.68
CA CYS A 149 -9.52 12.58 -12.50
C CYS A 149 -9.58 11.11 -12.13
N SER A 150 -10.43 10.34 -12.80
CA SER A 150 -10.47 8.88 -12.63
C SER A 150 -9.68 8.19 -13.73
N MET A 151 -8.93 7.16 -13.34
CA MET A 151 -8.28 6.22 -14.24
C MET A 151 -9.34 5.32 -14.86
N VAL A 152 -9.40 5.26 -16.19
CA VAL A 152 -10.19 4.23 -16.88
C VAL A 152 -9.27 3.52 -17.86
N PHE A 153 -9.33 2.19 -17.78
CA PHE A 153 -8.66 1.31 -18.72
C PHE A 153 -9.48 1.30 -20.00
N ASP A 154 -8.79 1.41 -21.13
CA ASP A 154 -9.39 1.65 -22.44
C ASP A 154 -10.61 0.74 -22.68
N HIS A 155 -11.80 1.34 -22.84
CA HIS A 155 -13.08 0.63 -23.00
C HIS A 155 -13.20 -0.09 -24.34
N THR A 156 -12.24 0.11 -25.24
CA THR A 156 -12.17 -0.49 -26.58
C THR A 156 -12.18 -2.02 -26.53
N LYS A 157 -11.87 -2.62 -25.36
CA LYS A 157 -11.98 -4.05 -25.14
C LYS A 157 -12.59 -4.35 -23.77
N SER A 158 -13.79 -4.93 -23.74
CA SER A 158 -14.57 -5.21 -22.52
C SER A 158 -13.82 -5.97 -21.42
N TYR A 159 -12.76 -6.72 -21.75
CA TYR A 159 -11.95 -7.46 -20.78
C TYR A 159 -11.02 -6.58 -19.92
N SER A 160 -10.68 -5.35 -20.34
CA SER A 160 -9.73 -4.48 -19.63
C SER A 160 -10.28 -4.05 -18.24
N SER A 161 -11.57 -3.74 -18.16
CA SER A 161 -12.26 -3.36 -16.92
C SER A 161 -12.34 -4.50 -15.90
N VAL A 162 -12.62 -5.73 -16.37
CA VAL A 162 -12.64 -6.94 -15.54
C VAL A 162 -11.24 -7.26 -15.03
N LEU A 163 -10.22 -7.11 -15.89
CA LEU A 163 -8.83 -7.38 -15.52
C LEU A 163 -8.32 -6.39 -14.47
N ALA A 164 -8.68 -5.10 -14.57
CA ALA A 164 -8.32 -4.08 -13.58
C ALA A 164 -8.96 -4.30 -12.20
N SER A 165 -10.21 -4.76 -12.17
CA SER A 165 -10.87 -5.07 -10.90
C SER A 165 -10.30 -6.35 -10.29
N SER A 166 -9.97 -7.34 -11.14
CA SER A 166 -9.41 -8.62 -10.72
C SER A 166 -7.95 -8.51 -10.28
N SER A 167 -7.18 -7.57 -10.84
CA SER A 167 -5.76 -7.38 -10.47
C SER A 167 -5.60 -6.91 -9.02
N ALA A 168 -6.60 -6.25 -8.44
CA ALA A 168 -6.58 -5.88 -7.02
C ALA A 168 -6.59 -7.08 -6.06
N TRP A 169 -7.04 -8.26 -6.52
CA TRP A 169 -7.01 -9.48 -5.71
C TRP A 169 -5.65 -10.14 -5.69
N ILE A 170 -4.78 -9.86 -6.67
CA ILE A 170 -3.46 -10.48 -6.78
C ILE A 170 -2.55 -10.11 -5.58
N PRO A 171 -2.36 -8.81 -5.24
CA PRO A 171 -1.59 -8.44 -4.05
C PRO A 171 -2.21 -9.01 -2.76
N LEU A 172 -3.55 -9.01 -2.67
CA LEU A 172 -4.24 -9.55 -1.50
C LEU A 172 -3.98 -11.04 -1.32
N LEU A 173 -4.03 -11.82 -2.40
CA LEU A 173 -3.71 -13.24 -2.37
C LEU A 173 -2.25 -13.47 -2.00
N TYR A 174 -1.33 -12.66 -2.54
CA TYR A 174 0.09 -12.71 -2.22
C TYR A 174 0.33 -12.51 -0.71
N ASP A 175 -0.26 -11.46 -0.14
CA ASP A 175 -0.17 -11.15 1.29
C ASP A 175 -0.79 -12.26 2.14
N THR A 176 -1.92 -12.82 1.70
CA THR A 176 -2.60 -13.92 2.39
C THR A 176 -1.73 -15.16 2.44
N ILE A 177 -1.10 -15.53 1.32
CA ILE A 177 -0.18 -16.68 1.24
C ILE A 177 1.01 -16.47 2.18
N ILE A 178 1.62 -15.28 2.16
CA ILE A 178 2.75 -14.96 3.04
C ILE A 178 2.34 -15.02 4.50
N PHE A 179 1.20 -14.44 4.83
CA PHE A 179 0.67 -14.44 6.20
C PHE A 179 0.45 -15.87 6.70
N VAL A 180 -0.19 -16.72 5.90
CA VAL A 180 -0.42 -18.14 6.23
C VAL A 180 0.90 -18.89 6.39
N LEU A 181 1.88 -18.71 5.50
CA LEU A 181 3.20 -19.34 5.63
C LEU A 181 3.94 -18.87 6.88
N THR A 182 3.90 -17.57 7.16
CA THR A 182 4.51 -16.97 8.36
C THR A 182 3.89 -17.56 9.62
N LEU A 183 2.56 -17.66 9.69
CA LEU A 183 1.86 -18.27 10.82
C LEU A 183 2.17 -19.76 10.94
N TYR A 184 2.11 -20.51 9.84
CA TYR A 184 2.36 -21.95 9.85
C TYR A 184 3.73 -22.29 10.43
N LYS A 185 4.75 -21.46 10.16
CA LYS A 185 6.10 -21.69 10.69
C LYS A 185 6.34 -21.09 12.06
N THR A 186 5.75 -19.93 12.36
CA THR A 186 5.99 -19.18 13.59
C THR A 186 5.12 -19.65 14.75
N VAL A 187 3.90 -20.13 14.50
CA VAL A 187 2.95 -20.57 15.53
C VAL A 187 3.39 -21.85 16.29
N PRO A 188 3.90 -22.91 15.64
CA PRO A 188 4.31 -24.12 16.37
C PRO A 188 5.45 -23.92 17.38
N PRO A 189 6.55 -23.18 17.07
CA PRO A 189 7.57 -22.82 18.05
C PRO A 189 7.02 -22.03 19.24
N ILE A 190 6.12 -21.08 18.98
CA ILE A 190 5.47 -20.28 20.04
C ILE A 190 4.59 -21.16 20.93
N ARG A 191 3.78 -22.04 20.33
CA ARG A 191 2.87 -22.94 21.07
C ARG A 191 3.61 -23.99 21.90
N ARG A 192 4.80 -24.43 21.48
CA ARG A 192 5.62 -25.40 22.23
C ARG A 192 6.31 -24.81 23.47
N ALA A 193 6.05 -23.54 23.80
CA ALA A 193 6.69 -22.84 24.92
C ALA A 193 8.23 -22.76 24.81
N GLU A 194 8.79 -22.91 23.60
CA GLU A 194 10.04 -22.24 23.19
C GLU A 194 9.79 -20.75 22.85
N ALA A 195 8.64 -20.22 23.29
CA ALA A 195 8.32 -18.82 23.21
C ALA A 195 9.42 -18.03 23.93
N SER A 196 10.27 -17.39 23.13
CA SER A 196 11.28 -16.44 23.57
C SER A 196 10.70 -15.53 24.65
N TYR A 197 11.52 -15.22 25.67
CA TYR A 197 11.23 -14.29 26.77
C TYR A 197 10.39 -13.07 26.34
N ILE A 198 10.63 -12.59 25.12
CA ILE A 198 9.93 -11.49 24.45
C ILE A 198 8.41 -11.69 24.34
N ILE A 199 7.91 -12.88 23.97
CA ILE A 199 6.46 -13.09 23.79
C ILE A 199 5.74 -13.10 25.14
N LYS A 200 6.36 -13.67 26.19
CA LYS A 200 5.85 -13.55 27.56
C LYS A 200 5.84 -12.10 28.02
N ARG A 201 6.91 -11.36 27.76
CA ARG A 201 7.03 -9.93 28.09
C ARG A 201 5.96 -9.08 27.39
N LEU A 202 5.73 -9.31 26.10
CA LEU A 202 4.71 -8.60 25.31
C LEU A 202 3.29 -8.86 25.83
N LEU A 203 3.02 -10.09 26.30
CA LEU A 203 1.73 -10.47 26.88
C LEU A 203 1.54 -9.86 28.28
N GLU A 204 2.61 -9.79 29.09
CA GLU A 204 2.61 -9.05 30.36
C GLU A 204 2.37 -7.55 30.15
N ASP A 205 3.10 -6.93 29.20
CA ASP A 205 2.99 -5.50 28.91
C ASP A 205 1.61 -5.14 28.33
N GLY A 206 1.03 -6.01 27.48
CA GLY A 206 -0.32 -5.82 26.94
C GLY A 206 -1.44 -5.98 27.97
N LEU A 207 -1.26 -6.87 28.96
CA LEU A 207 -2.21 -7.02 30.08
C LEU A 207 -2.09 -5.90 31.11
N LEU A 208 -0.91 -5.26 31.20
CA LEU A 208 -0.68 -4.10 32.06
C LEU A 208 -1.49 -2.88 31.63
N TYR A 209 -1.92 -2.80 30.36
CA TYR A 209 -2.80 -1.73 29.87
C TYR A 209 -4.24 -1.83 30.42
N TYR A 210 -4.64 -3.00 30.92
CA TYR A 210 -5.99 -3.25 31.44
C TYR A 210 -6.09 -3.21 32.98
N ARG A 211 -5.03 -2.77 33.67
CA ARG A 211 -5.00 -2.64 35.13
C ARG A 211 -4.85 -1.19 35.55
#